data_AF-A0AAD9JQJ3-F1
#
_entry.id   AF-A0AAD9JQJ3-F1
#
_cell.length_a   1.000
_cell.length_b   1.000
_cell.length_c   1.000
_cell.angle_alpha   90.00
_cell.angle_beta   90.00
_cell.angle_gamma   90.00
#
_symmetry.space_group_name_H-M   'P 1'
#
loop_
_entity.id
_entity.type
_entity.pdbx_description
1 polymer ?
#
loop_
_entity_poly.entity_id
_entity_poly.type
_entity_poly.pdbx_seq_one_letter_code
_entity_poly.pdbx_strand_id
1 'polypeptide(L)'
;MNDARAHSYRCHKKPPPLKKLPSTDANLQLHVLRAHLQMLMWKAADQRDLPEETRNIANFGWNIEGSAITPAISTAPVAPQELLDVVSCSCTA
;
A
#
# COMPACT_ATOMS: atom_id res chain seq x y z
N MET A 1 -20.89 13.97 -11.08
CA MET A 1 -19.78 13.38 -10.30
C MET A 1 -18.76 12.59 -11.15
N ASN A 2 -19.06 12.22 -12.40
CA ASN A 2 -18.15 11.44 -13.27
C ASN A 2 -17.18 12.27 -14.13
N ASP A 3 -17.50 13.53 -14.44
CA ASP A 3 -16.71 14.34 -15.38
C ASP A 3 -15.36 14.79 -14.83
N ALA A 4 -15.29 15.18 -13.55
CA ALA A 4 -14.03 15.53 -12.91
C ALA A 4 -13.04 14.34 -12.91
N ARG A 5 -13.56 13.13 -12.62
CA ARG A 5 -12.77 11.89 -12.66
C ARG A 5 -12.29 11.59 -14.08
N ALA A 6 -13.18 11.68 -15.06
CA ALA A 6 -12.83 11.46 -16.47
C ALA A 6 -11.81 12.49 -17.00
N HIS A 7 -11.88 13.74 -16.53
CA HIS A 7 -10.95 14.81 -16.90
C HIS A 7 -9.54 14.54 -16.35
N SER A 8 -9.41 14.11 -15.09
CA SER A 8 -8.12 13.74 -14.51
C SER A 8 -7.43 12.62 -15.29
N TYR A 9 -8.17 11.58 -15.71
CA TYR A 9 -7.58 10.49 -16.50
C TYR A 9 -7.14 10.92 -17.91
N ARG A 10 -7.84 11.86 -18.55
CA ARG A 10 -7.51 12.32 -19.92
C ARG A 10 -6.35 13.31 -19.97
N CYS A 11 -6.15 14.11 -18.92
CA CYS A 11 -5.11 15.14 -18.91
C CYS A 11 -3.71 14.59 -18.53
N HIS A 12 -3.62 13.45 -17.86
CA HIS A 12 -2.35 12.77 -17.59
C HIS A 12 -1.97 11.82 -18.73
N LYS A 13 -1.37 12.37 -19.81
CA LYS A 13 -0.86 11.60 -20.97
C LYS A 13 0.26 10.60 -20.64
N LYS A 14 0.85 10.69 -19.44
CA LYS A 14 1.77 9.68 -18.94
C LYS A 14 0.95 8.72 -18.08
N PRO A 15 0.79 7.44 -18.45
CA PRO A 15 0.25 6.48 -17.51
C PRO A 15 1.11 6.59 -16.24
N PRO A 16 0.50 6.73 -15.06
CA PRO A 16 1.27 6.67 -13.83
C PRO A 16 2.10 5.38 -13.89
N PRO A 17 3.38 5.42 -13.49
CA PRO A 17 4.21 4.23 -13.53
C PRO A 17 3.43 3.13 -12.83
N LEU A 18 3.27 1.98 -13.50
CA LEU A 18 2.61 0.83 -12.92
C LEU A 18 3.27 0.61 -11.57
N LYS A 19 2.56 0.95 -10.49
CA LYS A 19 3.05 0.69 -9.14
C LYS A 19 3.29 -0.81 -9.12
N LYS A 20 4.54 -1.21 -8.93
CA LYS A 20 4.91 -2.62 -8.87
C LYS A 20 3.97 -3.28 -7.86
N LEU A 21 3.44 -4.44 -8.22
CA LEU A 21 2.68 -5.25 -7.26
C LEU A 21 3.54 -5.38 -6.00
N PRO A 22 2.92 -5.44 -4.80
CA PRO A 22 3.64 -5.71 -3.58
C PRO A 22 4.55 -6.92 -3.81
N SER A 23 5.84 -6.75 -3.53
CA SER A 23 6.85 -7.73 -3.94
C SER A 23 6.72 -9.08 -3.22
N THR A 24 5.90 -9.14 -2.17
CA THR A 24 5.61 -10.33 -1.37
C THR A 24 4.15 -10.33 -0.94
N ASP A 25 3.61 -11.53 -0.64
CA ASP A 25 2.29 -11.69 -0.02
C ASP A 25 2.18 -10.91 1.29
N ALA A 26 3.26 -10.84 2.07
CA ALA A 26 3.31 -10.04 3.29
C ALA A 26 3.13 -8.54 3.00
N ASN A 27 3.79 -8.02 1.96
CA ASN A 27 3.59 -6.63 1.54
C ASN A 27 2.18 -6.38 0.97
N LEU A 28 1.57 -7.39 0.33
CA LEU A 28 0.17 -7.33 -0.11
C LEU A 28 -0.78 -7.26 1.09
N GLN A 29 -0.58 -8.10 2.10
CA GLN A 29 -1.38 -8.08 3.33
C GLN A 29 -1.29 -6.73 4.04
N LEU A 30 -0.07 -6.17 4.19
CA LEU A 30 0.12 -4.83 4.75
C LEU A 30 -0.60 -3.75 3.93
N HIS A 31 -0.65 -3.89 2.59
CA HIS A 31 -1.40 -2.97 1.74
C HIS A 31 -2.91 -3.09 1.92
N VAL A 32 -3.43 -4.33 2.00
CA VAL A 32 -4.86 -4.60 2.26
C VAL A 32 -5.28 -4.01 3.60
N LEU A 33 -4.46 -4.16 4.64
CA LEU A 33 -4.72 -3.59 5.96
C LEU A 33 -4.81 -2.06 5.93
N ARG A 34 -3.91 -1.38 5.22
CA ARG A 34 -3.98 0.09 5.06
C ARG A 34 -5.23 0.53 4.29
N ALA A 35 -5.59 -0.20 3.23
CA ALA A 35 -6.82 0.06 2.49
C ALA A 35 -8.06 -0.14 3.37
N HIS A 36 -8.05 -1.16 4.24
CA HIS A 36 -9.12 -1.40 5.19
C HIS A 36 -9.26 -0.26 6.20
N LEU A 37 -8.16 0.24 6.77
CA LEU A 37 -8.18 1.43 7.64
C LEU A 37 -8.81 2.63 6.93
N GLN A 38 -8.41 2.88 5.68
CA GLN A 38 -8.96 4.00 4.89
C GLN A 38 -10.48 3.88 4.72
N MET A 39 -10.98 2.67 4.47
CA MET A 39 -12.42 2.41 4.37
C MET A 39 -13.13 2.63 5.71
N LEU A 40 -12.54 2.21 6.83
CA LEU A 40 -13.09 2.46 8.16
C LEU A 40 -13.18 3.96 8.46
N MET A 41 -12.13 4.72 8.14
CA MET A 41 -12.12 6.18 8.33
C MET A 41 -13.18 6.89 7.48
N TRP A 42 -13.41 6.44 6.24
CA TRP A 42 -14.47 7.00 5.40
C TRP A 42 -15.86 6.70 5.96
N LYS A 43 -16.13 5.45 6.36
CA LYS A 43 -17.39 5.09 7.01
C LYS A 43 -17.61 5.87 8.30
N ALA A 44 -16.57 6.03 9.10
CA ALA A 44 -16.60 6.80 10.33
C ALA A 44 -16.93 8.27 10.09
N ALA A 45 -16.37 8.87 9.04
CA ALA A 45 -16.67 10.24 8.66
C ALA A 45 -18.14 10.42 8.29
N ASP A 46 -18.73 9.45 7.56
CA ASP A 46 -20.15 9.46 7.20
C ASP A 46 -21.05 9.28 8.43
N GLN A 47 -20.66 8.41 9.37
CA GLN A 47 -21.43 8.07 10.57
C GLN A 47 -21.19 9.01 11.76
N ARG A 48 -20.18 9.88 11.68
CA ARG A 48 -19.63 10.68 12.80
C ARG A 48 -19.28 9.85 14.04
N ASP A 49 -18.89 8.61 13.83
CA ASP A 49 -18.50 7.68 14.88
C ASP A 49 -17.22 6.96 14.44
N LEU A 50 -16.18 7.04 15.26
CA LEU A 50 -14.86 6.52 14.92
C LEU A 50 -14.67 5.16 15.61
N PRO A 51 -14.54 4.05 14.84
CA PRO A 51 -14.36 2.74 15.43
C PRO A 51 -13.11 2.67 16.31
N GLU A 52 -13.23 2.04 17.47
CA GLU A 52 -12.16 1.93 18.47
C GLU A 52 -10.90 1.30 17.88
N GLU A 53 -11.07 0.36 16.93
CA GLU A 53 -9.96 -0.33 16.29
C GLU A 53 -9.05 0.64 15.54
N THR A 54 -9.58 1.73 14.99
CA THR A 54 -8.81 2.73 14.22
C THR A 54 -7.88 3.58 15.08
N ARG A 55 -8.02 3.54 16.42
CA ARG A 55 -7.14 4.29 17.34
C ARG A 55 -5.70 3.80 17.32
N ASN A 56 -5.49 2.51 17.04
CA ASN A 56 -4.16 1.94 16.89
C ASN A 56 -3.89 1.57 15.43
N ILE A 57 -3.47 2.57 14.65
CA ILE A 57 -3.18 2.41 13.22
C ILE A 57 -2.04 1.41 12.95
N ALA A 58 -1.22 1.06 13.95
CA ALA A 58 -0.17 0.05 13.79
C ALA A 58 -0.73 -1.33 13.43
N ASN A 59 -1.95 -1.64 13.89
CA ASN A 59 -2.68 -2.85 13.53
C ASN A 59 -3.07 -2.90 12.03
N PHE A 60 -2.91 -1.79 11.32
CA PHE A 60 -3.29 -1.65 9.92
C PHE A 60 -2.09 -1.48 8.98
N GLY A 61 -0.91 -1.96 9.39
CA GLY A 61 0.28 -1.96 8.54
C GLY A 61 0.98 -0.59 8.47
N TRP A 62 0.98 0.14 9.59
CA TRP A 62 1.74 1.37 9.79
C TRP A 62 2.79 1.17 10.89
N ASN A 63 3.96 1.77 10.71
CA ASN A 63 4.96 1.91 11.76
C ASN A 63 4.77 3.28 12.43
N ILE A 64 4.85 3.31 13.76
CA ILE A 64 4.75 4.53 14.57
C ILE A 64 6.06 4.67 15.34
N GLU A 65 6.89 5.62 14.92
CA GLU A 65 8.18 5.92 15.55
C GLU A 65 8.15 7.37 16.03
N GLY A 66 7.79 7.58 17.29
CA GLY A 66 7.56 8.93 17.83
C GLY A 66 6.41 9.63 17.09
N SER A 67 6.72 10.72 16.39
CA SER A 67 5.76 11.45 15.54
C SER A 67 5.75 10.99 14.08
N ALA A 68 6.68 10.14 13.67
CA ALA A 68 6.76 9.64 12.30
C ALA A 68 5.80 8.47 12.09
N ILE A 69 4.95 8.59 11.08
CA ILE A 69 4.05 7.53 10.62
C ILE A 69 4.50 7.13 9.23
N THR A 70 4.99 5.90 9.09
CA THR A 70 5.47 5.36 7.81
C THR A 70 4.74 4.06 7.48
N PRO A 71 4.48 3.74 6.21
CA PRO A 71 3.91 2.46 5.84
C PRO A 71 4.86 1.33 6.26
N ALA A 72 4.36 0.34 6.99
CA ALA A 72 5.14 -0.86 7.26
C ALA A 72 5.43 -1.60 5.94
N ILE A 73 6.68 -2.02 5.78
CA ILE A 73 7.15 -2.81 4.64
C ILE A 73 7.76 -4.08 5.21
N SER A 74 7.32 -5.23 4.68
CA SER A 74 7.90 -6.51 5.01
C SER A 74 9.31 -6.61 4.44
N THR A 75 10.25 -7.02 5.29
CA THR A 75 11.63 -7.36 4.92
C THR A 75 11.77 -8.81 4.47
N ALA A 76 10.66 -9.54 4.35
CA ALA A 76 10.68 -10.91 3.84
C ALA A 76 11.28 -10.94 2.43
N PRO A 77 12.12 -11.93 2.13
CA PRO A 77 12.70 -12.06 0.80
C PRO A 77 11.59 -12.29 -0.23
N VAL A 78 11.74 -11.68 -1.40
CA VAL A 78 10.78 -11.78 -2.52
C VAL A 78 10.64 -13.21 -3.02
N ALA A 79 11.72 -13.98 -2.92
CA ALA A 79 11.79 -15.39 -3.22
C ALA A 79 12.95 -16.00 -2.42
N PRO A 80 13.00 -17.34 -2.27
CA PRO A 80 14.20 -18.02 -1.76
C PRO A 80 15.45 -17.61 -2.54
N GLN A 81 16.58 -17.45 -1.85
CA GLN A 81 17.82 -16.97 -2.46
C GLN A 81 18.30 -17.89 -3.58
N GLU A 82 18.13 -19.20 -3.41
CA GLU A 82 18.50 -20.22 -4.38
C GLU A 82 17.75 -20.06 -5.70
N LEU A 83 16.51 -19.58 -5.64
CA LEU A 83 15.73 -19.29 -6.84
C LEU A 83 16.25 -18.02 -7.51
N LEU A 84 16.54 -16.97 -6.75
CA LEU A 84 17.08 -15.72 -7.29
C LEU A 84 18.44 -15.92 -7.98
N ASP A 85 19.26 -16.81 -7.48
CA ASP A 85 20.57 -17.15 -8.07
C ASP A 85 20.41 -17.79 -9.46
N VAL A 86 19.33 -18.56 -9.68
CA VAL A 86 19.04 -19.21 -10.98
C VAL A 86 18.36 -18.25 -11.97
N VAL A 87 17.48 -17.35 -11.48
CA VAL A 87 16.66 -16.46 -12.34
C VAL A 87 17.23 -15.05 -12.46
N SER A 88 18.41 -14.75 -11.90
CA SER A 88 19.04 -13.44 -12.06
C SER A 88 19.44 -13.22 -13.52
N CYS A 89 18.90 -12.17 -14.15
CA CYS A 89 19.45 -11.76 -15.45
C CYS A 89 20.85 -11.21 -15.20
N SER A 90 21.80 -11.58 -16.05
CA SER A 90 23.21 -11.12 -15.99
C SER A 90 23.38 -9.62 -16.32
N CYS A 91 22.31 -8.84 -16.19
CA CYS A 91 22.26 -7.46 -16.56
C CYS A 91 23.08 -6.64 -15.55
N THR A 92 24.19 -6.06 -16.01
CA THR A 92 24.91 -5.03 -15.28
C THR A 92 24.14 -3.71 -15.34
N ALA A 93 24.01 -3.05 -14.18
CA ALA A 93 23.38 -1.74 -14.04
C ALA A 93 24.10 -0.64 -14.84
#